data_AF-A0A7G5BYD0-F1
#
_entry.id   AF-A0A7G5BYD0-F1
#
_cell.length_a   1.000
_cell.length_b   1.000
_cell.length_c   1.000
_cell.angle_alpha   90.00
_cell.angle_beta   90.00
_cell.angle_gamma   90.00
#
_symmetry.space_group_name_H-M   'P 1'
#
loop_
_entity.id
_entity.type
_entity.pdbx_description
1 polymer ?
#
loop_
_entity_poly.entity_id
_entity_poly.type
_entity_poly.pdbx_seq_one_letter_code
_entity_poly.pdbx_strand_id
1 'polypeptide(L)'
;MQHESSYLSDVVANFAKSFGLTEREREIVYCLSRYGYSNRLLANELFITEKTVKNHIAKIQEKTKTCSTRELLSMVVSQSIMHHLKFEEETVAIAL
;
A
#
# COMPACT_ATOMS: atom_id res chain seq x y z
N MET A 1 -13.74 14.00 4.01
CA MET A 1 -12.53 13.68 4.82
C MET A 1 -12.58 12.28 5.44
N GLN A 2 -13.63 11.85 6.16
CA GLN A 2 -13.67 10.48 6.72
C GLN A 2 -13.78 9.37 5.65
N HIS A 3 -14.49 9.62 4.55
CA HIS A 3 -14.68 8.64 3.47
C HIS A 3 -13.40 8.30 2.68
N GLU A 4 -12.49 9.27 2.54
CA GLU A 4 -11.24 9.11 1.77
C GLU A 4 -10.24 8.20 2.50
N SER A 5 -10.22 8.28 3.84
CA SER A 5 -9.41 7.39 4.68
C SER A 5 -9.87 5.94 4.60
N SER A 6 -11.18 5.71 4.40
CA SER A 6 -11.74 4.36 4.23
C SER A 6 -11.26 3.72 2.93
N TYR A 7 -11.41 4.41 1.80
CA TYR A 7 -11.04 3.86 0.50
C TYR A 7 -9.54 3.52 0.40
N LEU A 8 -8.66 4.41 0.88
CA LEU A 8 -7.23 4.13 0.85
C LEU A 8 -6.86 2.92 1.74
N SER A 9 -7.53 2.78 2.89
CA SER A 9 -7.33 1.62 3.76
C SER A 9 -7.67 0.32 3.02
N ASP A 10 -8.77 0.29 2.26
CA ASP A 10 -9.18 -0.88 1.47
C ASP A 10 -8.20 -1.17 0.34
N VAL A 11 -7.73 -0.14 -0.39
CA VAL A 11 -6.70 -0.27 -1.42
C VAL A 11 -5.44 -0.90 -0.85
N VAL A 12 -4.95 -0.38 0.28
CA VAL A 12 -3.71 -0.86 0.91
C VAL A 12 -3.90 -2.25 1.51
N ALA A 13 -5.08 -2.59 2.05
CA ALA A 13 -5.40 -3.92 2.53
C ALA A 13 -5.37 -4.96 1.40
N ASN A 14 -5.97 -4.66 0.24
CA ASN A 14 -5.95 -5.53 -0.93
C ASN A 14 -4.55 -5.69 -1.52
N PHE A 15 -3.78 -4.59 -1.60
CA PHE A 15 -2.37 -4.63 -2.01
C PHE A 15 -1.57 -5.54 -1.06
N ALA A 16 -1.69 -5.33 0.25
CA ALA A 16 -1.00 -6.12 1.26
C ALA A 16 -1.33 -7.61 1.16
N LYS A 17 -2.61 -7.95 0.96
CA LYS A 17 -3.06 -9.33 0.76
C LYS A 17 -2.43 -9.96 -0.48
N SER A 18 -2.38 -9.22 -1.59
CA SER A 18 -1.85 -9.72 -2.87
C SER A 18 -0.35 -10.07 -2.82
N PHE A 19 0.41 -9.43 -1.93
CA PHE A 19 1.86 -9.64 -1.78
C PHE A 19 2.28 -10.31 -0.47
N GLY A 20 1.34 -10.74 0.37
CA GLY A 20 1.65 -11.35 1.67
C GLY A 20 2.41 -10.40 2.61
N LEU A 21 2.02 -9.12 2.64
CA LEU A 21 2.58 -8.15 3.58
C LEU A 21 2.05 -8.42 4.99
N THR A 22 2.93 -8.27 5.97
CA THR A 22 2.56 -8.26 7.39
C THR A 22 1.74 -7.02 7.73
N GLU A 23 1.07 -7.03 8.89
CA GLU A 23 0.34 -5.87 9.41
C GLU A 23 1.23 -4.62 9.47
N ARG A 24 2.46 -4.76 9.97
CA ARG A 24 3.39 -3.64 10.07
C ARG A 24 3.85 -3.09 8.73
N GLU A 25 4.06 -3.98 7.75
CA GLU A 25 4.40 -3.58 6.39
C GLU A 25 3.22 -2.86 5.71
N ARG A 26 1.98 -3.31 5.96
CA ARG A 26 0.76 -2.65 5.48
C ARG A 26 0.64 -1.22 6.02
N GLU A 27 0.89 -1.01 7.32
CA GLU A 27 0.90 0.33 7.93
C GLU A 27 1.94 1.25 7.26
N ILE A 28 3.15 0.73 6.99
CA ILE A 28 4.19 1.49 6.30
C ILE A 28 3.73 1.90 4.89
N VAL A 29 3.16 0.96 4.12
CA VAL A 29 2.61 1.27 2.79
C VAL A 29 1.49 2.30 2.87
N TYR A 30 0.62 2.22 3.87
CA TYR A 30 -0.44 3.22 4.09
C TYR A 30 0.13 4.62 4.32
N CYS A 31 1.06 4.78 5.27
CA CYS A 31 1.68 6.06 5.57
C CYS A 31 2.46 6.63 4.35
N LEU A 32 3.16 5.77 3.62
CA LEU A 32 3.85 6.15 2.38
C LEU A 32 2.86 6.66 1.33
N SER A 33 1.77 5.93 1.07
CA SER A 33 0.77 6.29 0.07
C SER A 33 -0.03 7.53 0.45
N ARG A 34 -0.39 7.68 1.73
CA ARG A 34 -1.24 8.77 2.21
C ARG A 34 -0.50 10.10 2.36
N TYR A 35 0.74 10.04 2.83
CA TYR A 35 1.47 11.23 3.28
C TYR A 35 2.83 11.43 2.60
N GLY A 36 3.36 10.41 1.91
CA GLY A 36 4.70 10.48 1.31
C GLY A 36 5.82 10.63 2.36
N TYR A 37 5.62 10.07 3.56
CA TYR A 37 6.56 10.23 4.66
C TYR A 37 7.97 9.72 4.33
N SER A 38 8.97 10.47 4.81
CA SER A 38 10.35 10.01 4.86
C SER A 38 10.53 8.90 5.91
N ASN A 39 11.65 8.18 5.87
CA ASN A 39 11.97 7.14 6.87
C ASN A 39 11.93 7.68 8.30
N ARG A 40 12.35 8.93 8.51
CA ARG A 40 12.31 9.61 9.81
C ARG A 40 10.88 9.88 10.29
N LEU A 41 10.00 10.34 9.40
CA LEU A 41 8.61 10.59 9.74
C LEU A 41 7.86 9.28 10.01
N LEU A 42 8.09 8.25 9.20
CA LEU A 42 7.58 6.90 9.46
C LEU A 42 8.04 6.36 10.81
N ALA A 43 9.33 6.53 11.14
CA ALA A 43 9.89 6.10 12.41
C ALA A 43 9.17 6.73 13.60
N ASN A 44 8.92 8.05 13.52
CA ASN A 44 8.19 8.79 14.54
C ASN A 44 6.72 8.36 14.63
N GLU A 45 6.02 8.30 13.49
CA GLU A 45 4.60 7.94 13.40
C GLU A 45 4.34 6.53 13.96
N LEU A 46 5.25 5.62 13.67
CA LEU A 46 5.12 4.21 14.00
C LEU A 46 5.83 3.84 15.31
N PHE A 47 6.51 4.77 15.99
CA PHE A 47 7.27 4.50 17.22
C PHE A 47 8.34 3.41 17.06
N ILE A 48 9.11 3.45 15.96
CA ILE A 48 10.25 2.54 15.68
C ILE A 48 11.45 3.34 15.20
N THR A 49 12.62 2.70 15.08
CA THR A 49 13.82 3.38 14.57
C THR A 49 13.79 3.55 13.05
N GLU A 50 14.47 4.56 12.51
CA GLU A 50 14.68 4.70 11.06
C GLU A 50 15.34 3.47 10.44
N LYS A 51 16.21 2.78 11.17
CA LYS A 51 16.84 1.53 10.72
C LYS A 51 15.80 0.43 10.57
N THR A 52 14.87 0.31 11.52
CA THR A 52 13.75 -0.63 11.45
C THR A 52 12.83 -0.31 10.26
N VAL A 53 12.52 0.96 10.02
CA VAL A 53 11.76 1.39 8.83
C VAL A 53 12.45 0.96 7.54
N LYS A 54 13.76 1.23 7.40
CA LYS A 54 14.54 0.81 6.22
C LYS A 54 14.49 -0.70 6.01
N ASN A 55 14.59 -1.48 7.09
CA ASN A 55 14.52 -2.94 7.01
C ASN A 55 13.13 -3.41 6.54
N HIS A 56 12.04 -2.81 7.05
CA HIS A 56 10.70 -3.11 6.56
C HIS A 56 10.50 -2.72 5.10
N ILE A 57 10.95 -1.54 4.67
CA ILE A 57 10.86 -1.11 3.26
C ILE A 57 11.61 -2.08 2.35
N ALA A 58 12.80 -2.54 2.75
CA ALA A 58 13.54 -3.55 1.99
C ALA A 58 12.77 -4.88 1.87
N LYS A 59 12.10 -5.32 2.95
CA LYS A 59 11.25 -6.52 2.91
C LYS A 59 9.99 -6.35 2.06
N ILE A 60 9.37 -5.16 2.07
CA ILE A 60 8.26 -4.83 1.18
C ILE A 60 8.73 -4.87 -0.28
N GLN A 61 9.87 -4.27 -0.58
CA GLN A 61 10.47 -4.26 -1.92
C GLN A 61 10.82 -5.66 -2.41
N GLU A 62 11.35 -6.52 -1.53
CA GLU A 62 11.60 -7.94 -1.81
C GLU A 62 10.30 -8.68 -2.17
N LYS A 63 9.25 -8.53 -1.37
CA LYS A 63 7.95 -9.18 -1.60
C LYS A 63 7.22 -8.68 -2.85
N THR A 64 7.35 -7.39 -3.16
CA THR A 64 6.69 -6.74 -4.30
C THR A 64 7.54 -6.75 -5.57
N LYS A 65 8.81 -7.19 -5.47
CA LYS A 65 9.82 -7.15 -6.55
C LYS A 65 10.03 -5.74 -7.12
N THR A 66 9.99 -4.74 -6.25
CA THR A 66 10.24 -3.33 -6.62
C THR A 66 11.63 -2.91 -6.19
N CYS A 67 12.26 -2.00 -6.94
CA CYS A 67 13.62 -1.53 -6.69
C CYS A 67 13.67 -0.19 -5.94
N SER A 68 12.53 0.46 -5.74
CA SER A 68 12.46 1.75 -5.03
C SER A 68 11.09 2.00 -4.39
N THR A 69 11.04 2.90 -3.42
CA THR A 69 9.77 3.34 -2.82
C THR A 69 8.87 4.02 -3.85
N ARG A 70 9.45 4.71 -4.83
CA ARG A 70 8.70 5.34 -5.92
C ARG A 70 7.98 4.28 -6.79
N GLU A 71 8.70 3.22 -7.14
CA GLU A 71 8.15 2.11 -7.91
C GLU A 71 7.07 1.36 -7.11
N LEU A 72 7.32 1.10 -5.82
CA LEU A 72 6.31 0.56 -4.90
C LEU A 72 5.02 1.40 -4.89
N LEU A 73 5.13 2.72 -4.73
CA LEU A 73 3.98 3.63 -4.73
C LEU A 73 3.24 3.64 -6.08
N SER A 74 3.99 3.63 -7.19
CA SER A 74 3.38 3.51 -8.52
C SER A 74 2.60 2.20 -8.65
N MET A 75 3.14 1.09 -8.14
CA MET A 75 2.48 -0.21 -8.18
C MET A 75 1.18 -0.24 -7.37
N VAL A 76 1.15 0.39 -6.19
CA VAL A 76 -0.08 0.54 -5.38
C VAL A 76 -1.16 1.27 -6.17
N VAL A 77 -0.82 2.39 -6.82
CA VAL A 77 -1.75 3.15 -7.66
C VAL A 77 -2.23 2.30 -8.84
N SER A 78 -1.32 1.69 -9.60
CA SER A 78 -1.68 0.85 -10.75
C SER A 78 -2.60 -0.31 -10.38
N GLN A 79 -2.36 -0.98 -9.24
CA GLN A 79 -3.24 -2.05 -8.78
C GLN A 79 -4.62 -1.53 -8.35
N SER A 80 -4.69 -0.37 -7.69
CA SER A 80 -5.98 0.22 -7.30
C SER A 80 -6.86 0.51 -8.52
N ILE A 81 -6.27 1.02 -9.60
CA ILE A 81 -6.97 1.29 -10.85
C ILE A 81 -7.40 -0.01 -11.53
N MET A 82 -6.49 -1.00 -11.65
CA MET A 82 -6.81 -2.29 -12.27
C MET A 82 -7.91 -3.04 -11.52
N HIS A 83 -7.91 -2.98 -10.19
CA HIS A 83 -8.96 -3.60 -9.39
C HIS A 83 -10.30 -2.90 -9.61
N HIS A 84 -10.34 -1.58 -9.65
CA HIS A 84 -11.59 -0.84 -9.91
C HIS A 84 -12.21 -1.20 -11.27
N LEU A 85 -11.40 -1.33 -12.32
CA LEU A 85 -11.87 -1.68 -13.68
C LEU A 85 -12.43 -3.11 -13.77
N LYS A 86 -11.84 -4.07 -13.04
CA LYS A 86 -12.34 -5.46 -13.02
C LYS A 86 -13.68 -5.59 -12.28
N PHE A 87 -13.91 -4.75 -11.27
CA PHE A 87 -15.18 -4.75 -10.52
C PHE A 87 -16.34 -4.23 -11.38
N GLU A 88 -16.10 -3.27 -12.28
CA GLU A 88 -17.12 -2.81 -13.23
C GLU A 88 -17.51 -3.91 -14.23
N GLU A 89 -16.54 -4.66 -14.75
CA GLU A 89 -16.80 -5.77 -15.68
C GLU A 89 -17.59 -6.93 -15.02
N GLU A 90 -17.21 -7.34 -13.80
CA GLU A 90 -17.93 -8.41 -13.08
C GLU A 90 -19.34 -7.99 -12.65
N THR A 91 -19.55 -6.72 -12.28
CA THR A 91 -20.88 -6.23 -11.89
C THR A 91 -21.84 -6.21 -13.09
N VAL A 92 -21.35 -5.82 -14.27
CA VAL A 92 -22.13 -5.87 -15.51
C VAL A 92 -22.43 -7.31 -15.93
N ALA A 93 -21.48 -8.23 -15.75
CA ALA A 93 -21.66 -9.64 -16.10
C ALA A 93 -22.68 -10.38 -15.23
N ILE A 94 -22.88 -9.96 -13.97
CA ILE A 94 -23.88 -10.54 -13.05
C ILE A 94 -25.27 -9.92 -13.25
N ALA A 95 -25.35 -8.72 -13.83
CA ALA A 95 -26.60 -7.99 -14.07
C ALA A 95 -27.31 -8.38 -15.39
N LEU A 96 -26.75 -9.29 -16.18
CA LEU A 96 -27.30 -9.87 -17.41
C LEU A 96 -27.65 -11.35 -17.22
#